data_AF-A0A5B9D2T1-F1
#
_entry.id   AF-A0A5B9D2T1-F1
#
_cell.length_a   1.000
_cell.length_b   1.000
_cell.length_c   1.000
_cell.angle_alpha   90.00
_cell.angle_beta   90.00
_cell.angle_gamma   90.00
#
_symmetry.space_group_name_H-M   'P 1'
#
loop_
_entity.id
_entity.type
_entity.pdbx_description
1 polymer ?
#
loop_
_entity_poly.entity_id
_entity_poly.type
_entity_poly.pdbx_seq_one_letter_code
_entity_poly.pdbx_strand_id
1 'polypeptide(L)'
;MEIIDVIIATIERIGFIITIIKFIRKWKKQSVCMGLVVFAIVMGGLWYWGYSTNVLLGFAMGIVFCVGGIILVAKIYHNKQLTKQLKQKDREYQIYKKIVEEGEQRLFQKTQEISQEWIEQWNEGVRQWERNVLGIKNPRAGIKVSGNRPSLVKGMCVQGQEKVYSLYEKELKNICAHGKRELCLLYKEALKEDLIEKHYEEIFHIFVNSSFKKYFAKTVWLMLKNGISLQKFVDPVTKKTRYKHTMLSLHWCLYVVDDMITAEYERYREKPSKKKTENQKNIDTLWDNISILTTEYEEISEILNHSNSLSDQYALLLQCKKDVLSLLYDISSDYKTARKTFIYYKKLIKTVKQGYLAFDKSCDFNTVKNAINICRENDKKRGNDLFIVEELPTFEEAYKLGAREWLRSSNEKCDDRLIFWEKLVGISNSQKKLKSIFGEKQLKKIEEAVKKDREQVKREMQEAIFENKHFCYYRSRAQFIGCLQDN
;
A
#
# COMPACT_ATOMS: atom_id res chain seq x y z
N MET A 1 -12.70 -81.96 79.13
CA MET A 1 -11.72 -80.88 79.34
C MET A 1 -11.19 -80.32 78.02
N GLU A 2 -11.86 -80.52 76.86
CA GLU A 2 -11.32 -80.15 75.53
C GLU A 2 -12.04 -78.97 74.85
N ILE A 3 -13.30 -78.68 75.21
CA ILE A 3 -14.08 -77.62 74.54
C ILE A 3 -13.71 -76.23 75.05
N ILE A 4 -13.36 -76.11 76.34
CA ILE A 4 -13.03 -74.82 76.97
C ILE A 4 -11.72 -74.27 76.40
N ASP A 5 -10.71 -75.11 76.19
CA ASP A 5 -9.42 -74.70 75.64
C ASP A 5 -9.51 -74.28 74.17
N VAL A 6 -10.37 -74.92 73.38
CA VAL A 6 -10.65 -74.52 71.99
C VAL A 6 -11.36 -73.17 71.94
N ILE A 7 -12.29 -72.92 72.86
CA ILE A 7 -13.00 -71.63 72.95
C ILE A 7 -12.03 -70.52 73.40
N ILE A 8 -11.18 -70.77 74.39
CA ILE A 8 -10.16 -69.80 74.85
C ILE A 8 -9.18 -69.47 73.71
N ALA A 9 -8.66 -70.48 73.02
CA ALA A 9 -7.78 -70.27 71.86
C ALA A 9 -8.47 -69.48 70.74
N THR A 10 -9.76 -69.71 70.51
CA THR A 10 -10.52 -68.98 69.48
C THR A 10 -10.76 -67.51 69.88
N ILE A 11 -11.03 -67.24 71.16
CA ILE A 11 -11.20 -65.89 71.71
C ILE A 11 -9.88 -65.10 71.63
N GLU A 12 -8.73 -65.72 71.94
CA GLU A 12 -7.42 -65.09 71.81
C GLU A 12 -7.08 -64.73 70.35
N ARG A 13 -7.41 -65.63 69.41
CA ARG A 13 -7.22 -65.37 67.96
C ARG A 13 -8.08 -64.21 67.47
N ILE A 14 -9.33 -64.13 67.91
CA ILE A 14 -10.23 -63.02 67.57
C ILE A 14 -9.73 -61.71 68.19
N GLY A 15 -9.24 -61.76 69.44
CA GLY A 15 -8.65 -60.60 70.13
C GLY A 15 -7.41 -60.05 69.42
N PHE A 16 -6.53 -60.91 68.94
CA PHE A 16 -5.34 -60.52 68.18
C PHE A 16 -5.70 -59.87 66.83
N ILE A 17 -6.65 -60.44 66.09
CA ILE A 17 -7.14 -59.91 64.81
C ILE A 17 -7.80 -58.53 65.00
N ILE A 18 -8.63 -58.37 66.04
CA ILE A 18 -9.26 -57.08 66.36
C ILE A 18 -8.21 -56.01 66.73
N THR A 19 -7.14 -56.41 67.42
CA THR A 19 -6.05 -55.51 67.81
C THR A 19 -5.25 -55.04 66.60
N ILE A 20 -4.94 -55.94 65.66
CA ILE A 20 -4.29 -55.61 64.38
C ILE A 20 -5.18 -54.66 63.55
N ILE A 21 -6.49 -54.93 63.45
CA ILE A 21 -7.42 -54.08 62.69
C ILE A 21 -7.54 -52.69 63.33
N LYS A 22 -7.61 -52.59 64.67
CA LYS A 22 -7.59 -51.31 65.39
C LYS A 22 -6.28 -50.54 65.18
N PHE A 23 -5.15 -51.24 65.16
CA PHE A 23 -3.84 -50.66 64.91
C PHE A 23 -3.75 -50.09 63.48
N ILE A 24 -4.20 -50.85 62.47
CA ILE A 24 -4.21 -50.42 61.06
C ILE A 24 -5.15 -49.21 60.84
N ARG A 25 -6.33 -49.19 61.47
CA ARG A 25 -7.31 -48.09 61.30
C ARG A 25 -6.82 -46.73 61.82
N LYS A 26 -5.92 -46.71 62.80
CA LYS A 26 -5.44 -45.47 63.45
C LYS A 26 -4.30 -44.77 62.66
N TRP A 27 -3.79 -45.38 61.58
CA TRP A 27 -2.48 -45.06 60.98
C TRP A 27 -2.51 -44.46 59.55
N LYS A 28 -3.56 -43.70 59.21
CA LYS A 28 -3.82 -43.20 57.85
C LYS A 28 -2.83 -42.12 57.33
N LYS A 29 -1.72 -41.81 58.03
CA LYS A 29 -0.73 -40.80 57.64
C LYS A 29 0.64 -41.09 58.29
N GLN A 30 1.56 -41.81 57.62
CA GLN A 30 3.03 -41.56 57.62
C GLN A 30 3.87 -42.72 57.04
N SER A 31 4.88 -42.32 56.25
CA SER A 31 6.18 -42.97 55.92
C SER A 31 6.25 -44.43 55.45
N VAL A 32 6.92 -44.62 54.30
CA VAL A 32 7.28 -45.93 53.70
C VAL A 32 8.08 -46.83 54.67
N CYS A 33 8.93 -46.25 55.53
CA CYS A 33 9.71 -47.02 56.51
C CYS A 33 8.83 -47.69 57.59
N MET A 34 7.71 -47.09 57.97
CA MET A 34 6.79 -47.68 58.95
C MET A 34 5.95 -48.81 58.36
N GLY A 35 5.65 -48.76 57.05
CA GLY A 35 4.99 -49.86 56.34
C GLY A 35 5.80 -51.16 56.35
N LEU A 36 7.13 -51.06 56.26
CA LEU A 36 8.05 -52.20 56.34
C LEU A 36 8.08 -52.82 57.75
N VAL A 37 8.00 -52.01 58.81
CA VAL A 37 7.94 -52.49 60.19
C VAL A 37 6.64 -53.23 60.47
N VAL A 38 5.50 -52.71 60.02
CA VAL A 38 4.20 -53.40 60.17
C VAL A 38 4.17 -54.69 59.35
N PHE A 39 4.75 -54.68 58.15
CA PHE A 39 4.89 -55.90 57.35
C PHE A 39 5.75 -56.95 58.07
N ALA A 40 6.88 -56.55 58.66
CA ALA A 40 7.71 -57.45 59.46
C ALA A 40 6.96 -58.01 60.69
N ILE A 41 6.15 -57.20 61.38
CA ILE A 41 5.32 -57.63 62.52
C ILE A 41 4.24 -58.64 62.08
N VAL A 42 3.55 -58.38 60.96
CA VAL A 42 2.52 -59.30 60.43
C VAL A 42 3.15 -60.61 59.97
N MET A 43 4.30 -60.56 59.27
CA MET A 43 5.04 -61.73 58.84
C MET A 43 5.58 -62.53 60.02
N GLY A 44 6.08 -61.85 61.06
CA GLY A 44 6.52 -62.47 62.31
C GLY A 44 5.37 -63.12 63.09
N GLY A 45 4.20 -62.47 63.15
CA GLY A 45 3.00 -63.04 63.78
C GLY A 45 2.46 -64.27 63.05
N LEU A 46 2.48 -64.27 61.71
CA LEU A 46 2.11 -65.42 60.90
C LEU A 46 3.13 -66.57 61.02
N TRP A 47 4.43 -66.26 61.11
CA TRP A 47 5.45 -67.27 61.36
C TRP A 47 5.31 -67.93 62.75
N TYR A 48 5.02 -67.13 63.79
CA TYR A 48 4.77 -67.61 65.15
C TYR A 48 3.58 -68.58 65.25
N TRP A 49 2.60 -68.47 64.35
CA TRP A 49 1.43 -69.37 64.28
C TRP A 49 1.68 -70.64 63.45
N GLY A 50 2.92 -70.91 63.04
CA GLY A 50 3.31 -72.16 62.38
C GLY A 50 3.06 -72.20 60.87
N TYR A 51 2.80 -71.06 60.24
CA TYR A 51 2.72 -71.00 58.77
C TYR A 51 4.11 -71.25 58.15
N SER A 52 4.16 -72.13 57.15
CA SER A 52 5.42 -72.51 56.52
C SER A 52 6.07 -71.35 55.76
N THR A 53 7.39 -71.36 55.70
CA THR A 53 8.20 -70.32 55.02
C THR A 53 7.75 -70.09 53.58
N ASN A 54 7.28 -71.13 52.89
CA ASN A 54 6.77 -71.05 51.52
C ASN A 54 5.47 -70.23 51.41
N VAL A 55 4.56 -70.33 52.39
CA VAL A 55 3.30 -69.57 52.43
C VAL A 55 3.58 -68.09 52.70
N LEU A 56 4.51 -67.80 53.61
CA LEU A 56 4.98 -66.44 53.90
C LEU A 56 5.65 -65.81 52.67
N LEU A 57 6.52 -66.55 51.97
CA LEU A 57 7.19 -66.07 50.77
C LEU A 57 6.18 -65.78 49.64
N GLY A 58 5.16 -66.62 49.49
CA GLY A 58 4.05 -66.40 48.55
C GLY A 58 3.27 -65.12 48.87
N PHE A 59 3.00 -64.84 50.15
CA PHE A 59 2.30 -63.62 50.58
C PHE A 59 3.13 -62.35 50.34
N ALA A 60 4.44 -62.41 50.62
CA ALA A 60 5.38 -61.32 50.34
C ALA A 60 5.52 -61.02 48.85
N MET A 61 5.66 -62.07 48.02
CA MET A 61 5.65 -61.90 46.56
C MET A 61 4.34 -61.33 46.04
N GLY A 62 3.20 -61.78 46.58
CA GLY A 62 1.89 -61.23 46.24
C GLY A 62 1.78 -59.73 46.50
N ILE A 63 2.27 -59.26 47.65
CA ILE A 63 2.25 -57.83 48.01
C ILE A 63 3.19 -57.00 47.12
N VAL A 64 4.40 -57.49 46.83
CA VAL A 64 5.32 -56.82 45.91
C VAL A 64 4.71 -56.71 44.50
N PHE A 65 4.04 -57.76 44.01
CA PHE A 65 3.30 -57.73 42.75
C PHE A 65 2.14 -56.72 42.77
N CYS A 66 1.38 -56.65 43.86
CA CYS A 66 0.28 -55.68 44.01
C CYS A 66 0.79 -54.24 44.06
N VAL A 67 1.82 -53.94 44.85
CA VAL A 67 2.39 -52.59 44.97
C VAL A 67 3.07 -52.16 43.67
N GLY A 68 3.84 -53.06 43.04
CA GLY A 68 4.43 -52.83 41.72
C GLY A 68 3.36 -52.54 40.66
N GLY A 69 2.26 -53.31 40.66
CA GLY A 69 1.10 -53.09 39.81
C GLY A 69 0.45 -51.72 40.03
N ILE A 70 0.25 -51.31 41.28
CA ILE A 70 -0.35 -50.00 41.62
C ILE A 70 0.54 -48.84 41.16
N ILE A 71 1.86 -48.91 41.38
CA ILE A 71 2.81 -47.88 40.93
C ILE A 71 2.82 -47.79 39.40
N LEU A 72 2.78 -48.93 38.71
CA LEU A 72 2.78 -48.98 37.25
C LEU A 72 1.48 -48.39 36.69
N VAL A 73 0.32 -48.73 37.27
CA VAL A 73 -0.98 -48.16 36.91
C VAL A 73 -1.03 -46.65 37.20
N ALA A 74 -0.50 -46.20 38.34
CA ALA A 74 -0.43 -44.78 38.68
C ALA A 74 0.47 -44.00 37.70
N LYS A 75 1.62 -44.56 37.31
CA LYS A 75 2.54 -43.98 36.32
C LYS A 75 1.90 -43.93 34.93
N ILE A 76 1.19 -44.98 34.51
CA ILE A 76 0.43 -45.01 33.25
C ILE A 76 -0.69 -43.97 33.27
N TYR A 77 -1.41 -43.85 34.39
CA TYR A 77 -2.48 -42.87 34.54
C TYR A 77 -1.94 -41.43 34.48
N HIS A 78 -0.87 -41.13 35.20
CA HIS A 78 -0.22 -39.82 35.21
C HIS A 78 0.34 -39.44 33.83
N ASN A 79 0.99 -40.39 33.14
CA ASN A 79 1.45 -40.19 31.77
C ASN A 79 0.28 -39.97 30.80
N LYS A 80 -0.83 -40.71 30.95
CA LYS A 80 -2.03 -40.52 30.13
C LYS A 80 -2.65 -39.14 30.36
N GLN A 81 -2.66 -38.66 31.60
CA GLN A 81 -3.14 -37.32 31.97
C GLN A 81 -2.24 -36.22 31.40
N LEU A 82 -0.91 -36.36 31.54
CA LEU A 82 0.08 -35.43 30.95
C LEU A 82 -0.05 -35.38 29.42
N THR A 83 -0.21 -36.54 28.79
CA THR A 83 -0.39 -36.65 27.32
C THR A 83 -1.68 -35.97 26.88
N LYS A 84 -2.78 -36.11 27.63
CA LYS A 84 -4.04 -35.40 27.36
C LYS A 84 -3.87 -33.89 27.50
N GLN A 85 -3.20 -33.41 28.54
CA GLN A 85 -2.92 -31.98 28.75
C GLN A 85 -2.03 -31.41 27.64
N LEU A 86 -0.97 -32.12 27.22
CA LEU A 86 -0.12 -31.73 26.10
C LEU A 86 -0.91 -31.67 24.79
N LYS A 87 -1.74 -32.68 24.49
CA LYS A 87 -2.61 -32.66 23.30
C LYS A 87 -3.62 -31.50 23.33
N GLN A 88 -4.14 -31.16 24.50
CA GLN A 88 -5.04 -30.02 24.65
C GLN A 88 -4.30 -28.69 24.44
N LYS A 89 -3.10 -28.53 25.02
CA LYS A 89 -2.26 -27.35 24.83
C LYS A 89 -1.80 -27.18 23.40
N ASP A 90 -1.48 -28.26 22.70
CA ASP A 90 -1.14 -28.22 21.28
C ASP A 90 -2.34 -27.78 20.43
N ARG A 91 -3.54 -28.29 20.70
CA ARG A 91 -4.78 -27.80 20.05
C ARG A 91 -5.04 -26.32 20.33
N GLU A 92 -4.92 -25.88 21.58
CA GLU A 92 -5.02 -24.46 21.96
C GLU A 92 -4.01 -23.61 21.18
N TYR A 93 -2.75 -24.06 21.12
CA TYR A 93 -1.69 -23.39 20.37
C TYR A 93 -2.01 -23.29 18.87
N GLN A 94 -2.50 -24.35 18.24
CA GLN A 94 -2.91 -24.30 16.82
C GLN A 94 -4.06 -23.31 16.58
N ILE A 95 -5.02 -23.21 17.51
CA ILE A 95 -6.11 -22.23 17.44
C ILE A 95 -5.57 -20.81 17.55
N TYR A 96 -4.72 -20.54 18.55
CA TYR A 96 -4.08 -19.22 18.72
C TYR A 96 -3.24 -18.83 17.51
N LYS A 97 -2.44 -19.77 16.99
CA LYS A 97 -1.64 -19.57 15.78
C LYS A 97 -2.53 -19.15 14.60
N LYS A 98 -3.65 -19.85 14.38
CA LYS A 98 -4.60 -19.53 13.32
C LYS A 98 -5.23 -18.14 13.51
N ILE A 99 -5.63 -17.78 14.73
CA ILE A 99 -6.21 -16.46 15.04
C ILE A 99 -5.20 -15.35 14.75
N VAL A 100 -3.93 -15.55 15.13
CA VAL A 100 -2.84 -14.62 14.87
C VAL A 100 -2.61 -14.50 13.36
N GLU A 101 -2.44 -15.60 12.64
CA GLU A 101 -2.25 -15.61 11.18
C GLU A 101 -3.39 -14.91 10.42
N GLU A 102 -4.65 -15.14 10.82
CA GLU A 102 -5.81 -14.43 10.26
C GLU A 102 -5.82 -12.94 10.60
N GLY A 103 -5.45 -12.58 11.83
CA GLY A 103 -5.33 -11.20 12.29
C GLY A 103 -4.27 -10.43 11.50
N GLU A 104 -3.09 -11.02 11.32
CA GLU A 104 -2.00 -10.49 10.51
C GLU A 104 -2.40 -10.28 9.06
N GLN A 105 -3.09 -11.26 8.47
CA GLN A 105 -3.53 -11.18 7.08
C GLN A 105 -4.57 -10.07 6.89
N ARG A 106 -5.48 -9.89 7.84
CA ARG A 106 -6.42 -8.75 7.84
C ARG A 106 -5.69 -7.42 7.98
N LEU A 107 -4.69 -7.32 8.86
CA LEU A 107 -3.89 -6.10 9.03
C LEU A 107 -3.12 -5.75 7.76
N PHE A 108 -2.48 -6.74 7.13
CA PHE A 108 -1.79 -6.54 5.85
C PHE A 108 -2.76 -6.09 4.75
N GLN A 109 -3.93 -6.74 4.62
CA GLN A 109 -4.95 -6.34 3.64
C GLN A 109 -5.43 -4.90 3.84
N LYS A 110 -5.62 -4.45 5.08
CA LYS A 110 -5.98 -3.05 5.37
C LYS A 110 -4.94 -2.05 4.87
N THR A 111 -3.65 -2.41 4.88
CA THR A 111 -2.61 -1.52 4.32
C THR A 111 -2.64 -1.42 2.79
N GLN A 112 -3.24 -2.40 2.12
CA GLN A 112 -3.40 -2.44 0.67
C GLN A 112 -4.65 -1.72 0.17
N GLU A 113 -5.50 -1.21 1.08
CA GLU A 113 -6.71 -0.47 0.74
C GLU A 113 -6.40 1.03 0.69
N ILE A 114 -6.27 1.57 -0.53
CA ILE A 114 -6.05 3.00 -0.75
C ILE A 114 -7.40 3.71 -0.84
N SER A 115 -7.62 4.71 0.02
CA SER A 115 -8.88 5.45 0.05
C SER A 115 -9.08 6.29 -1.20
N GLN A 116 -10.31 6.33 -1.72
CA GLN A 116 -10.74 7.25 -2.79
C GLN A 116 -10.45 8.72 -2.44
N GLU A 117 -10.69 9.12 -1.18
CA GLU A 117 -10.40 10.47 -0.69
C GLU A 117 -8.93 10.88 -0.90
N TRP A 118 -7.99 9.94 -0.68
CA TRP A 118 -6.58 10.18 -0.93
C TRP A 118 -6.30 10.44 -2.42
N ILE A 119 -6.93 9.66 -3.30
CA ILE A 119 -6.79 9.82 -4.75
C ILE A 119 -7.34 11.18 -5.22
N GLU A 120 -8.46 11.61 -4.65
CA GLU A 120 -9.09 12.90 -4.96
C GLU A 120 -8.23 14.09 -4.53
N GLN A 121 -7.74 14.06 -3.29
CA GLN A 121 -6.84 15.07 -2.73
C GLN A 121 -5.52 15.16 -3.52
N TRP A 122 -4.94 14.03 -3.93
CA TRP A 122 -3.79 14.01 -4.85
C TRP A 122 -4.11 14.73 -6.17
N ASN A 123 -5.24 14.35 -6.80
CA ASN A 123 -5.65 14.94 -8.08
C ASN A 123 -5.87 16.46 -7.97
N GLU A 124 -6.44 16.94 -6.86
CA GLU A 124 -6.63 18.38 -6.66
C GLU A 124 -5.30 19.10 -6.41
N GLY A 125 -4.35 18.48 -5.69
CA GLY A 125 -3.00 19.01 -5.55
C GLY A 125 -2.31 19.23 -6.90
N VAL A 126 -2.43 18.25 -7.81
CA VAL A 126 -1.90 18.37 -9.18
C VAL A 126 -2.61 19.48 -9.96
N ARG A 127 -3.95 19.54 -9.92
CA ARG A 127 -4.71 20.62 -10.57
C ARG A 127 -4.34 22.00 -10.05
N GLN A 128 -4.09 22.14 -8.76
CA GLN A 128 -3.68 23.41 -8.17
C GLN A 128 -2.26 23.80 -8.62
N TRP A 129 -1.34 22.83 -8.71
CA TRP A 129 -0.02 23.06 -9.31
C TRP A 129 -0.15 23.54 -10.76
N GLU A 130 -0.96 22.88 -11.58
CA GLU A 130 -1.22 23.29 -12.97
C GLU A 130 -1.74 24.73 -13.02
N ARG A 131 -2.77 25.07 -12.24
CA ARG A 131 -3.32 26.44 -12.20
C ARG A 131 -2.25 27.47 -11.81
N ASN A 132 -1.41 27.15 -10.84
CA ASN A 132 -0.37 28.04 -10.34
C ASN A 132 0.73 28.29 -11.39
N VAL A 133 1.19 27.25 -12.09
CA VAL A 133 2.21 27.37 -13.15
C VAL A 133 1.67 28.22 -14.30
N LEU A 134 0.40 28.04 -14.63
CA LEU A 134 -0.26 28.67 -15.77
C LEU A 134 -0.87 30.05 -15.42
N GLY A 135 -0.67 30.53 -14.20
CA GLY A 135 -1.12 31.86 -13.76
C GLY A 135 -2.64 32.03 -13.67
N ILE A 136 -3.40 30.94 -13.58
CA ILE A 136 -4.87 30.96 -13.52
C ILE A 136 -5.31 31.31 -12.09
N LYS A 137 -5.67 32.59 -11.87
CA LYS A 137 -6.06 33.12 -10.55
C LYS A 137 -7.47 32.75 -10.13
N ASN A 138 -8.43 32.69 -11.06
CA ASN A 138 -9.83 32.37 -10.79
C ASN A 138 -10.29 31.15 -11.61
N PRO A 139 -10.31 29.92 -11.04
CA PRO A 139 -11.00 28.82 -11.68
C PRO A 139 -12.48 29.19 -11.84
N ARG A 140 -13.10 28.82 -12.96
CA ARG A 140 -14.52 29.13 -13.23
C ARG A 140 -15.40 28.88 -12.00
N ALA A 141 -16.31 29.82 -11.76
CA ALA A 141 -17.49 29.64 -10.92
C ALA A 141 -18.21 28.35 -11.36
N GLY A 142 -18.21 27.33 -10.52
CA GLY A 142 -18.79 26.02 -10.83
C GLY A 142 -18.29 24.89 -9.93
N ILE A 143 -17.02 24.92 -9.50
CA ILE A 143 -16.58 24.06 -8.41
C ILE A 143 -16.88 24.78 -7.10
N LYS A 144 -18.15 24.74 -6.68
CA LYS A 144 -18.47 24.91 -5.27
C LYS A 144 -17.72 23.80 -4.54
N VAL A 145 -16.62 24.15 -3.88
CA VAL A 145 -16.26 23.42 -2.66
C VAL A 145 -17.35 23.76 -1.66
N SER A 146 -18.46 23.03 -1.72
CA SER A 146 -19.43 23.01 -0.63
C SER A 146 -18.75 22.28 0.51
N GLY A 147 -18.23 23.06 1.43
CA GLY A 147 -17.69 22.58 2.68
C GLY A 147 -16.79 23.63 3.28
N ASN A 148 -17.29 24.33 4.30
CA ASN A 148 -16.41 24.64 5.43
C ASN A 148 -15.62 23.35 5.71
N ARG A 149 -14.28 23.41 5.76
CA ARG A 149 -13.47 22.33 6.37
C ARG A 149 -14.20 21.91 7.65
N PRO A 150 -14.76 20.69 7.76
CA PRO A 150 -15.45 20.32 8.98
C PRO A 150 -14.44 20.28 10.11
N SER A 151 -14.62 21.17 11.08
CA SER A 151 -13.89 21.25 12.35
C SER A 151 -14.14 20.05 13.28
N LEU A 152 -14.55 18.90 12.74
CA LEU A 152 -14.90 17.67 13.47
C LEU A 152 -14.16 16.42 12.95
N VAL A 153 -13.19 16.60 12.04
CA VAL A 153 -12.19 15.57 11.67
C VAL A 153 -10.78 16.03 12.05
N LYS A 154 -10.68 17.16 12.78
CA LYS A 154 -9.44 17.77 13.26
C LYS A 154 -8.79 16.99 14.43
N GLY A 155 -9.51 16.04 15.04
CA GLY A 155 -9.06 15.34 16.26
C GLY A 155 -8.46 13.95 16.05
N MET A 156 -8.91 13.17 15.07
CA MET A 156 -8.48 11.76 14.91
C MET A 156 -7.85 11.44 13.54
N CYS A 157 -8.05 12.26 12.50
CA CYS A 157 -7.42 12.07 11.19
C CYS A 157 -6.19 12.95 10.95
N VAL A 158 -5.96 13.97 11.78
CA VAL A 158 -4.90 14.97 11.54
C VAL A 158 -3.49 14.38 11.66
N GLN A 159 -3.22 13.45 12.58
CA GLN A 159 -1.85 12.93 12.73
C GLN A 159 -1.45 11.83 11.72
N GLY A 160 -2.41 11.06 11.20
CA GLY A 160 -2.14 10.01 10.21
C GLY A 160 -2.23 10.51 8.76
N GLN A 161 -3.14 11.45 8.50
CA GLN A 161 -3.38 11.99 7.17
C GLN A 161 -2.38 13.11 6.84
N GLU A 162 -2.04 14.02 7.78
CA GLU A 162 -1.00 15.04 7.52
C GLU A 162 0.41 14.45 7.35
N LYS A 163 0.74 13.33 8.02
CA LYS A 163 2.07 12.69 7.85
C LYS A 163 2.21 12.02 6.49
N VAL A 164 1.21 11.24 6.06
CA VAL A 164 1.23 10.62 4.73
C VAL A 164 1.13 11.69 3.63
N TYR A 165 0.32 12.74 3.83
CA TYR A 165 0.26 13.86 2.88
C TYR A 165 1.52 14.70 2.83
N SER A 166 2.14 15.05 3.95
CA SER A 166 3.33 15.92 3.98
C SER A 166 4.54 15.29 3.29
N LEU A 167 4.59 13.96 3.23
CA LEU A 167 5.67 13.20 2.62
C LEU A 167 5.50 13.06 1.11
N TYR A 168 4.28 12.77 0.67
CA TYR A 168 3.89 12.86 -0.74
C TYR A 168 4.01 14.28 -1.26
N GLU A 169 3.57 15.24 -0.46
CA GLU A 169 3.73 16.65 -0.73
C GLU A 169 5.21 16.96 -0.82
N LYS A 170 6.11 16.55 0.08
CA LYS A 170 7.51 16.96 0.01
C LYS A 170 8.17 16.60 -1.32
N GLU A 171 8.07 15.36 -1.78
CA GLU A 171 8.78 14.94 -2.99
C GLU A 171 8.07 15.38 -4.26
N LEU A 172 6.73 15.32 -4.28
CA LEU A 172 5.97 15.89 -5.38
C LEU A 172 6.11 17.41 -5.43
N LYS A 173 6.19 18.11 -4.29
CA LYS A 173 6.45 19.55 -4.18
C LYS A 173 7.86 19.87 -4.58
N ASN A 174 8.84 18.99 -4.37
CA ASN A 174 10.17 19.20 -4.93
C ASN A 174 10.12 19.15 -6.46
N ILE A 175 9.53 18.10 -7.04
CA ILE A 175 9.33 17.96 -8.50
C ILE A 175 8.51 19.15 -9.04
N CYS A 176 7.37 19.42 -8.42
CA CYS A 176 6.46 20.50 -8.77
C CYS A 176 7.04 21.89 -8.53
N ALA A 177 7.91 22.11 -7.53
CA ALA A 177 8.48 23.42 -7.23
C ALA A 177 9.66 23.73 -8.12
N HIS A 178 10.54 22.77 -8.38
CA HIS A 178 11.60 22.93 -9.38
C HIS A 178 10.99 23.14 -10.76
N GLY A 179 10.08 22.23 -11.16
CA GLY A 179 9.31 22.39 -12.39
C GLY A 179 8.54 23.70 -12.43
N LYS A 180 7.80 24.09 -11.38
CA LYS A 180 7.09 25.38 -11.34
C LYS A 180 8.05 26.55 -11.51
N ARG A 181 9.19 26.56 -10.83
CA ARG A 181 10.14 27.68 -10.89
C ARG A 181 10.72 27.80 -12.30
N GLU A 182 11.25 26.72 -12.85
CA GLU A 182 11.81 26.67 -14.21
C GLU A 182 10.76 27.03 -15.26
N LEU A 183 9.58 26.41 -15.19
CA LEU A 183 8.49 26.65 -16.11
C LEU A 183 7.98 28.09 -16.04
N CYS A 184 7.80 28.65 -14.84
CA CYS A 184 7.38 30.04 -14.70
C CYS A 184 8.41 31.00 -15.29
N LEU A 185 9.71 30.71 -15.17
CA LEU A 185 10.76 31.50 -15.79
C LEU A 185 10.68 31.40 -17.32
N LEU A 186 10.63 30.20 -17.88
CA LEU A 186 10.53 29.98 -19.32
C LEU A 186 9.27 30.63 -19.93
N TYR A 187 8.10 30.44 -19.33
CA TYR A 187 6.89 31.11 -19.77
C TYR A 187 6.99 32.62 -19.65
N LYS A 188 7.57 33.15 -18.56
CA LYS A 188 7.71 34.60 -18.37
C LYS A 188 8.61 35.22 -19.43
N GLU A 189 9.71 34.58 -19.78
CA GLU A 189 10.60 35.08 -20.83
C GLU A 189 9.96 34.92 -22.21
N ALA A 190 9.42 33.74 -22.53
CA ALA A 190 8.75 33.49 -23.81
C ALA A 190 7.57 34.44 -24.08
N LEU A 191 6.77 34.77 -23.06
CA LEU A 191 5.63 35.67 -23.22
C LEU A 191 6.03 37.15 -23.44
N LYS A 192 7.31 37.51 -23.29
CA LYS A 192 7.83 38.84 -23.64
C LYS A 192 8.18 38.96 -25.13
N GLU A 193 8.21 37.87 -25.88
CA GLU A 193 8.54 37.92 -27.29
C GLU A 193 7.47 38.65 -28.09
N ASP A 194 7.92 39.56 -28.96
CA ASP A 194 7.06 40.39 -29.78
C ASP A 194 6.62 39.67 -31.05
N LEU A 195 5.36 39.89 -31.44
CA LEU A 195 4.84 39.40 -32.71
C LEU A 195 5.36 40.26 -33.86
N ILE A 196 5.91 39.62 -34.90
CA ILE A 196 6.25 40.26 -36.17
C ILE A 196 5.05 40.26 -37.13
N GLU A 197 5.14 41.03 -38.21
CA GLU A 197 4.07 41.20 -39.21
C GLU A 197 3.55 39.87 -39.78
N LYS A 198 4.45 38.96 -40.15
CA LYS A 198 4.12 37.59 -40.60
C LYS A 198 3.20 36.86 -39.62
N HIS A 199 3.45 36.98 -38.31
CA HIS A 199 2.60 36.34 -37.29
C HIS A 199 1.19 36.94 -37.28
N TYR A 200 1.03 38.25 -37.51
CA TYR A 200 -0.29 38.87 -37.59
C TYR A 200 -1.08 38.39 -38.82
N GLU A 201 -0.41 38.15 -39.94
CA GLU A 201 -1.02 37.58 -41.15
C GLU A 201 -1.51 36.16 -40.90
N GLU A 202 -0.67 35.30 -40.32
CA GLU A 202 -1.03 33.91 -39.98
C GLU A 202 -2.18 33.87 -38.98
N ILE A 203 -2.13 34.73 -37.95
CA ILE A 203 -3.24 34.91 -37.01
C ILE A 203 -4.50 35.29 -37.79
N PHE A 204 -4.44 36.30 -38.66
CA PHE A 204 -5.62 36.72 -39.43
C PHE A 204 -6.20 35.55 -40.24
N HIS A 205 -5.38 34.74 -40.90
CA HIS A 205 -5.81 33.55 -41.62
C HIS A 205 -6.53 32.53 -40.71
N ILE A 206 -5.98 32.25 -39.53
CA ILE A 206 -6.61 31.37 -38.53
C ILE A 206 -7.97 31.96 -38.09
N PHE A 207 -8.06 33.28 -37.93
CA PHE A 207 -9.26 33.99 -37.48
C PHE A 207 -10.38 34.14 -38.53
N VAL A 208 -10.07 34.00 -39.81
CA VAL A 208 -11.07 33.93 -40.89
C VAL A 208 -11.92 32.67 -40.75
N ASN A 209 -11.39 31.61 -40.13
CA ASN A 209 -12.18 30.45 -39.72
C ASN A 209 -13.21 30.86 -38.63
N SER A 210 -14.49 30.77 -38.96
CA SER A 210 -15.60 31.23 -38.11
C SER A 210 -15.62 30.58 -36.72
N SER A 211 -15.12 29.36 -36.61
CA SER A 211 -14.98 28.63 -35.35
C SER A 211 -13.95 29.27 -34.43
N PHE A 212 -12.80 29.66 -34.97
CA PHE A 212 -11.71 30.27 -34.21
C PHE A 212 -12.11 31.62 -33.60
N LYS A 213 -12.78 32.46 -34.41
CA LYS A 213 -13.29 33.77 -33.97
C LYS A 213 -14.19 33.67 -32.74
N LYS A 214 -15.05 32.64 -32.69
CA LYS A 214 -15.92 32.37 -31.55
C LYS A 214 -15.13 32.01 -30.29
N TYR A 215 -14.06 31.23 -30.43
CA TYR A 215 -13.22 30.78 -29.30
C TYR A 215 -12.37 31.93 -28.77
N PHE A 216 -11.75 32.70 -29.65
CA PHE A 216 -10.98 33.85 -29.23
C PHE A 216 -11.82 34.93 -28.54
N ALA A 217 -13.07 35.14 -28.97
CA ALA A 217 -13.98 36.04 -28.24
C ALA A 217 -14.22 35.58 -26.79
N LYS A 218 -14.36 34.26 -26.56
CA LYS A 218 -14.43 33.69 -25.21
C LYS A 218 -13.11 33.87 -24.44
N THR A 219 -11.97 33.69 -25.11
CA THR A 219 -10.64 33.93 -24.54
C THR A 219 -10.49 35.36 -24.02
N VAL A 220 -10.78 36.34 -24.88
CA VAL A 220 -10.76 37.77 -24.52
C VAL A 220 -11.65 38.05 -23.31
N TRP A 221 -12.89 37.53 -23.32
CA TRP A 221 -13.81 37.70 -22.21
C TRP A 221 -13.26 37.10 -20.90
N LEU A 222 -12.65 35.91 -20.95
CA LEU A 222 -12.04 35.26 -19.79
C LEU A 222 -10.81 36.02 -19.27
N MET A 223 -9.96 36.52 -20.17
CA MET A 223 -8.79 37.31 -19.80
C MET A 223 -9.21 38.59 -19.06
N LEU A 224 -10.19 39.33 -19.60
CA LEU A 224 -10.74 40.53 -18.97
C LEU A 224 -11.35 40.21 -17.59
N LYS A 225 -12.09 39.10 -17.47
CA LYS A 225 -12.65 38.64 -16.18
C LYS A 225 -11.58 38.29 -15.15
N ASN A 226 -10.38 37.90 -15.59
CA ASN A 226 -9.23 37.61 -14.73
C ASN A 226 -8.36 38.85 -14.47
N GLY A 227 -8.81 40.05 -14.86
CA GLY A 227 -8.09 41.31 -14.63
C GLY A 227 -6.89 41.50 -15.56
N ILE A 228 -6.81 40.76 -16.67
CA ILE A 228 -5.74 40.92 -17.66
C ILE A 228 -6.15 42.01 -18.65
N SER A 229 -5.39 43.11 -18.69
CA SER A 229 -5.61 44.19 -19.63
C SER A 229 -5.14 43.80 -21.02
N LEU A 230 -6.02 43.98 -22.02
CA LEU A 230 -5.70 43.77 -23.43
C LEU A 230 -5.60 45.12 -24.14
N GLN A 231 -4.50 45.32 -24.88
CA GLN A 231 -4.33 46.52 -25.67
C GLN A 231 -5.32 46.53 -26.84
N LYS A 232 -6.04 47.64 -27.01
CA LYS A 232 -6.94 47.84 -28.15
C LYS A 232 -6.21 48.59 -29.26
N PHE A 233 -6.54 48.29 -30.50
CA PHE A 233 -6.14 49.05 -31.67
C PHE A 233 -7.33 49.23 -32.61
N VAL A 234 -7.27 50.23 -33.48
CA VAL A 234 -8.25 50.41 -34.55
C VAL A 234 -7.71 49.68 -35.77
N ASP A 235 -8.43 48.66 -36.22
CA ASP A 235 -8.07 47.92 -37.43
C ASP A 235 -8.05 48.90 -38.63
N PRO A 236 -6.91 49.04 -39.34
CA PRO A 236 -6.78 50.03 -40.40
C PRO A 236 -7.71 49.75 -41.58
N VAL A 237 -8.05 48.48 -41.81
CA VAL A 237 -8.91 47.99 -42.91
C VAL A 237 -10.38 48.04 -42.52
N THR A 238 -10.75 47.46 -41.37
CA THR A 238 -12.18 47.36 -40.98
C THR A 238 -12.70 48.53 -40.17
N LYS A 239 -11.81 49.45 -39.74
CA LYS A 239 -12.10 50.60 -38.85
C LYS A 239 -12.74 50.22 -37.51
N LYS A 240 -12.80 48.93 -37.19
CA LYS A 240 -13.36 48.41 -35.94
C LYS A 240 -12.25 48.35 -34.88
N THR A 241 -12.61 48.68 -33.65
CA THR A 241 -11.73 48.46 -32.51
C THR A 241 -11.55 46.96 -32.27
N ARG A 242 -10.31 46.49 -32.28
CA ARG A 242 -9.93 45.10 -32.01
C ARG A 242 -8.91 45.04 -30.88
N TYR A 243 -8.74 43.87 -30.29
CA TYR A 243 -7.68 43.63 -29.34
C TYR A 243 -6.42 43.20 -30.09
N LYS A 244 -5.29 43.82 -29.75
CA LYS A 244 -3.98 43.45 -30.28
C LYS A 244 -3.68 42.02 -29.84
N HIS A 245 -3.36 41.16 -30.79
CA HIS A 245 -2.92 39.81 -30.48
C HIS A 245 -1.56 39.87 -29.78
N THR A 246 -1.39 39.01 -28.80
CA THR A 246 -0.15 38.82 -28.04
C THR A 246 0.06 37.33 -27.82
N MET A 247 1.30 36.92 -27.57
CA MET A 247 1.60 35.56 -27.12
C MET A 247 0.74 35.15 -25.92
N LEU A 248 0.54 36.06 -24.97
CA LEU A 248 -0.35 35.82 -23.83
C LEU A 248 -1.78 35.52 -24.26
N SER A 249 -2.35 36.28 -25.21
CA SER A 249 -3.71 36.02 -25.70
C SER A 249 -3.84 34.69 -26.46
N LEU A 250 -2.78 34.25 -27.16
CA LEU A 250 -2.74 32.97 -27.87
C LEU A 250 -2.61 31.81 -26.87
N HIS A 251 -1.74 31.93 -25.86
CA HIS A 251 -1.62 30.98 -24.75
C HIS A 251 -2.96 30.80 -24.01
N TRP A 252 -3.65 31.89 -23.71
CA TRP A 252 -4.99 31.83 -23.12
C TRP A 252 -6.03 31.18 -24.04
N CYS A 253 -5.87 31.31 -25.35
CA CYS A 253 -6.75 30.66 -26.32
C CYS A 253 -6.63 29.14 -26.25
N LEU A 254 -5.42 28.61 -26.06
CA LEU A 254 -5.21 27.17 -25.87
C LEU A 254 -6.00 26.61 -24.69
N TYR A 255 -6.06 27.31 -23.54
CA TYR A 255 -6.87 26.86 -22.41
C TYR A 255 -8.35 26.78 -22.74
N VAL A 256 -8.87 27.78 -23.45
CA VAL A 256 -10.28 27.80 -23.84
C VAL A 256 -10.58 26.65 -24.79
N VAL A 257 -9.68 26.38 -25.74
CA VAL A 257 -9.81 25.26 -26.66
C VAL A 257 -9.74 23.92 -25.92
N ASP A 258 -8.80 23.75 -24.97
CA ASP A 258 -8.67 22.55 -24.14
C ASP A 258 -9.92 22.26 -23.29
N ASP A 259 -10.51 23.30 -22.66
CA ASP A 259 -11.77 23.19 -21.94
C ASP A 259 -12.92 22.73 -22.86
N MET A 260 -12.94 23.23 -24.10
CA MET A 260 -13.98 22.92 -25.07
C MET A 260 -13.83 21.51 -25.65
N ILE A 261 -12.60 21.07 -25.91
CA ILE A 261 -12.29 19.69 -26.29
C ILE A 261 -12.76 18.73 -25.19
N THR A 262 -12.48 19.06 -23.92
CA THR A 262 -12.90 18.26 -22.76
C THR A 262 -14.41 18.14 -22.68
N ALA A 263 -15.13 19.26 -22.75
CA ALA A 263 -16.59 19.25 -22.70
C ALA A 263 -17.23 18.51 -23.89
N GLU A 264 -16.64 18.60 -25.09
CA GLU A 264 -17.16 17.90 -26.26
C GLU A 264 -16.88 16.39 -26.18
N TYR A 265 -15.74 15.99 -25.62
CA TYR A 265 -15.43 14.59 -25.35
C TYR A 265 -16.39 13.98 -24.32
N GLU A 266 -16.69 14.68 -23.22
CA GLU A 266 -17.66 14.23 -22.22
C GLU A 266 -19.05 14.01 -22.85
N ARG A 267 -19.51 14.95 -23.68
CA ARG A 267 -20.76 14.81 -24.44
C ARG A 267 -20.75 13.62 -25.40
N TYR A 268 -19.61 13.36 -26.04
CA TYR A 268 -19.44 12.20 -26.91
C TYR A 268 -19.55 10.89 -26.12
N ARG A 269 -18.98 10.83 -24.91
CA ARG A 269 -19.02 9.67 -24.01
C ARG A 269 -20.42 9.40 -23.44
N GLU A 270 -21.20 10.45 -23.19
CA GLU A 270 -22.57 10.36 -22.64
C GLU A 270 -23.63 9.95 -23.67
N LYS A 271 -23.31 9.95 -24.99
CA LYS A 271 -24.25 9.48 -26.01
C LYS A 271 -24.47 7.96 -25.85
N PRO A 272 -25.71 7.49 -25.63
CA PRO A 272 -25.99 6.08 -25.47
C PRO A 272 -25.95 5.39 -26.84
N SER A 273 -24.77 4.93 -27.28
CA SER A 273 -24.68 4.07 -28.46
C SER A 273 -24.87 2.60 -28.06
N LYS A 274 -25.89 1.94 -28.63
CA LYS A 274 -26.26 0.54 -28.37
C LYS A 274 -25.21 -0.50 -28.80
N LYS A 275 -24.05 -0.08 -29.31
CA LYS A 275 -22.88 -0.92 -29.62
C LYS A 275 -21.64 -0.02 -29.66
N LYS A 276 -20.77 -0.09 -28.66
CA LYS A 276 -19.41 0.44 -28.78
C LYS A 276 -18.69 -0.37 -29.85
N THR A 277 -18.40 0.24 -31.00
CA THR A 277 -17.56 -0.36 -32.05
C THR A 277 -16.13 -0.53 -31.53
N GLU A 278 -15.35 -1.43 -32.14
CA GLU A 278 -13.95 -1.69 -31.79
C GLU A 278 -13.07 -0.43 -31.93
N ASN A 279 -13.41 0.43 -32.90
CA ASN A 279 -12.82 1.77 -33.05
C ASN A 279 -13.12 2.69 -31.85
N GLN A 280 -14.32 2.62 -31.27
CA GLN A 280 -14.67 3.37 -30.06
C GLN A 280 -13.83 2.94 -28.86
N LYS A 281 -13.56 1.63 -28.72
CA LYS A 281 -12.69 1.10 -27.66
C LYS A 281 -11.23 1.54 -27.85
N ASN A 282 -10.74 1.57 -29.09
CA ASN A 282 -9.38 2.04 -29.38
C ASN A 282 -9.23 3.54 -29.09
N ILE A 283 -10.24 4.35 -29.44
CA ILE A 283 -10.31 5.77 -29.11
C ILE A 283 -10.38 5.95 -27.58
N ASP A 284 -11.29 5.26 -26.88
CA ASP A 284 -11.38 5.31 -25.41
C ASP A 284 -10.06 4.88 -24.73
N THR A 285 -9.33 3.89 -25.27
CA THR A 285 -8.04 3.41 -24.74
C THR A 285 -6.89 4.40 -25.04
N LEU A 286 -6.93 5.07 -26.19
CA LEU A 286 -6.01 6.14 -26.55
C LEU A 286 -6.23 7.35 -25.60
N TRP A 287 -7.48 7.67 -25.28
CA TRP A 287 -7.85 8.81 -24.43
C TRP A 287 -7.76 8.58 -22.93
N ASP A 288 -7.98 7.36 -22.41
CA ASP A 288 -7.68 7.02 -21.00
C ASP A 288 -6.18 7.22 -20.68
N ASN A 289 -5.33 7.22 -21.73
CA ASN A 289 -3.91 7.51 -21.63
C ASN A 289 -3.54 9.00 -21.86
N ILE A 290 -4.29 9.73 -22.67
CA ILE A 290 -4.05 11.14 -23.03
C ILE A 290 -4.87 12.06 -22.12
N SER A 291 -4.23 12.81 -21.22
CA SER A 291 -4.89 13.99 -20.67
C SER A 291 -4.95 15.06 -21.77
N ILE A 292 -6.09 15.68 -22.04
CA ILE A 292 -6.26 16.69 -23.11
C ILE A 292 -5.26 17.86 -22.93
N LEU A 293 -4.89 18.15 -21.68
CA LEU A 293 -3.87 19.14 -21.29
C LEU A 293 -2.42 18.73 -21.62
N THR A 294 -2.17 17.46 -21.95
CA THR A 294 -0.82 16.91 -22.26
C THR A 294 -0.62 16.55 -23.72
N THR A 295 -1.63 16.75 -24.57
CA THR A 295 -1.52 16.43 -25.99
C THR A 295 -0.63 17.45 -26.69
N GLU A 296 0.54 17.00 -27.13
CA GLU A 296 1.51 17.78 -27.90
C GLU A 296 1.08 17.94 -29.37
N TYR A 297 1.72 18.87 -30.07
CA TYR A 297 1.46 19.13 -31.49
C TYR A 297 1.58 17.87 -32.36
N GLU A 298 2.59 17.05 -32.09
CA GLU A 298 2.86 15.79 -32.78
C GLU A 298 1.74 14.76 -32.50
N GLU A 299 1.33 14.62 -31.24
CA GLU A 299 0.24 13.72 -30.82
C GLU A 299 -1.12 14.13 -31.46
N ILE A 300 -1.41 15.44 -31.55
CA ILE A 300 -2.63 15.94 -32.23
C ILE A 300 -2.59 15.60 -33.72
N SER A 301 -1.41 15.70 -34.35
CA SER A 301 -1.25 15.40 -35.77
C SER A 301 -1.51 13.92 -36.06
N GLU A 302 -1.04 13.02 -35.20
CA GLU A 302 -1.37 11.60 -35.30
C GLU A 302 -2.87 11.33 -35.15
N ILE A 303 -3.54 11.94 -34.17
CA ILE A 303 -4.98 11.78 -33.95
C ILE A 303 -5.79 12.23 -35.16
N LEU A 304 -5.45 13.39 -35.73
CA LEU A 304 -6.10 13.92 -36.92
C LEU A 304 -5.88 13.04 -38.16
N ASN A 305 -4.75 12.33 -38.26
CA ASN A 305 -4.52 11.42 -39.37
C ASN A 305 -5.39 10.14 -39.30
N HIS A 306 -5.98 9.83 -38.14
CA HIS A 306 -6.88 8.69 -37.93
C HIS A 306 -8.38 9.12 -37.91
N SER A 307 -8.71 10.27 -38.49
CA SER A 307 -9.94 11.06 -38.30
C SER A 307 -11.28 10.45 -38.72
N ASN A 308 -11.33 9.27 -39.34
CA ASN A 308 -12.57 8.70 -39.91
C ASN A 308 -13.67 8.37 -38.87
N SER A 309 -13.43 8.64 -37.58
CA SER A 309 -14.30 8.29 -36.45
C SER A 309 -14.58 9.45 -35.49
N LEU A 310 -14.05 10.65 -35.74
CA LEU A 310 -14.24 11.81 -34.87
C LEU A 310 -15.45 12.64 -35.34
N SER A 311 -16.20 13.22 -34.39
CA SER A 311 -17.22 14.20 -34.75
C SER A 311 -16.59 15.44 -35.38
N ASP A 312 -17.26 16.03 -36.39
CA ASP A 312 -16.77 17.21 -37.12
C ASP A 312 -16.37 18.36 -36.18
N GLN A 313 -17.17 18.59 -35.14
CA GLN A 313 -16.91 19.64 -34.15
C GLN A 313 -15.64 19.36 -33.32
N TYR A 314 -15.37 18.10 -33.01
CA TYR A 314 -14.18 17.69 -32.26
C TYR A 314 -12.91 17.81 -33.11
N ALA A 315 -12.97 17.36 -34.37
CA ALA A 315 -11.87 17.51 -35.32
C ALA A 315 -11.50 18.99 -35.54
N LEU A 316 -12.51 19.88 -35.66
CA LEU A 316 -12.30 21.32 -35.76
C LEU A 316 -11.61 21.93 -34.53
N LEU A 317 -11.95 21.46 -33.33
CA LEU A 317 -11.31 21.92 -32.09
C LEU A 317 -9.84 21.46 -31.99
N LEU A 318 -9.55 20.22 -32.40
CA LEU A 318 -8.18 19.71 -32.46
C LEU A 318 -7.33 20.45 -33.50
N GLN A 319 -7.89 20.74 -34.69
CA GLN A 319 -7.21 21.53 -35.70
C GLN A 319 -6.91 22.95 -35.20
N CYS A 320 -7.90 23.60 -34.57
CA CYS A 320 -7.73 24.90 -33.93
C CYS A 320 -6.59 24.89 -32.89
N LYS A 321 -6.53 23.86 -32.04
CA LYS A 321 -5.44 23.69 -31.06
C LYS A 321 -4.09 23.54 -31.76
N LYS A 322 -4.03 22.73 -32.81
CA LYS A 322 -2.82 22.48 -33.61
C LYS A 322 -2.29 23.77 -34.23
N ASP A 323 -3.15 24.56 -34.85
CA ASP A 323 -2.77 25.81 -35.52
C ASP A 323 -2.22 26.83 -34.51
N VAL A 324 -2.86 26.97 -33.34
CA VAL A 324 -2.38 27.89 -32.29
C VAL A 324 -1.06 27.42 -31.68
N LEU A 325 -0.88 26.11 -31.48
CA LEU A 325 0.39 25.56 -31.00
C LEU A 325 1.51 25.79 -32.01
N SER A 326 1.25 25.54 -33.30
CA SER A 326 2.22 25.77 -34.36
C SER A 326 2.69 27.21 -34.37
N LEU A 327 1.75 28.15 -34.31
CA LEU A 327 2.04 29.58 -34.27
C LEU A 327 2.85 29.97 -33.03
N LEU A 328 2.47 29.49 -31.84
CA LEU A 328 3.21 29.77 -30.60
C LEU A 328 4.63 29.19 -30.61
N TYR A 329 4.83 28.06 -31.28
CA TYR A 329 6.15 27.43 -31.44
C TYR A 329 7.01 28.14 -32.49
N ASP A 330 6.40 28.72 -33.54
CA ASP A 330 7.10 29.59 -34.52
C ASP A 330 7.54 30.91 -33.88
N ILE A 331 6.67 31.49 -33.03
CA ILE A 331 6.99 32.73 -32.32
C ILE A 331 8.16 32.50 -31.35
N SER A 332 8.06 31.51 -30.45
CA SER A 332 9.00 31.33 -29.34
C SER A 332 9.44 29.88 -29.14
N SER A 333 10.75 29.63 -29.32
CA SER A 333 11.38 28.36 -28.96
C SER A 333 11.33 28.09 -27.46
N ASP A 334 11.40 29.14 -26.64
CA ASP A 334 11.33 29.04 -25.19
C ASP A 334 9.92 28.63 -24.73
N TYR A 335 8.88 29.10 -25.42
CA TYR A 335 7.50 28.64 -25.18
C TYR A 335 7.35 27.15 -25.49
N LYS A 336 7.90 26.70 -26.63
CA LYS A 336 7.93 25.27 -27.00
C LYS A 336 8.62 24.44 -25.94
N THR A 337 9.79 24.88 -25.45
CA THR A 337 10.53 24.23 -24.37
C THR A 337 9.72 24.20 -23.07
N ALA A 338 9.14 25.33 -22.65
CA ALA A 338 8.31 25.42 -21.45
C ALA A 338 7.13 24.43 -21.49
N ARG A 339 6.46 24.33 -22.64
CA ARG A 339 5.30 23.44 -22.80
C ARG A 339 5.70 21.97 -22.75
N LYS A 340 6.77 21.58 -23.45
CA LYS A 340 7.32 20.23 -23.39
C LYS A 340 7.73 19.86 -21.97
N THR A 341 8.43 20.74 -21.26
CA THR A 341 8.83 20.54 -19.87
C THR A 341 7.62 20.40 -18.94
N PHE A 342 6.57 21.20 -19.12
CA PHE A 342 5.34 21.09 -18.32
C PHE A 342 4.68 19.73 -18.50
N ILE A 343 4.58 19.27 -19.75
CA ILE A 343 3.99 17.97 -20.08
C ILE A 343 4.83 16.83 -19.52
N TYR A 344 6.16 16.94 -19.59
CA TYR A 344 7.08 15.97 -19.01
C TYR A 344 6.89 15.81 -17.50
N TYR A 345 6.90 16.92 -16.73
CA TYR A 345 6.67 16.87 -15.28
C TYR A 345 5.30 16.31 -14.93
N LYS A 346 4.26 16.65 -15.72
CA LYS A 346 2.92 16.09 -15.52
C LYS A 346 2.89 14.57 -15.75
N LYS A 347 3.61 14.06 -16.76
CA LYS A 347 3.77 12.62 -16.99
C LYS A 347 4.52 11.97 -15.80
N LEU A 348 5.60 12.58 -15.29
CA LEU A 348 6.31 12.09 -14.10
C LEU A 348 5.41 12.01 -12.86
N ILE A 349 4.64 13.05 -12.57
CA ILE A 349 3.69 13.10 -11.44
C ILE A 349 2.66 11.96 -11.54
N LYS A 350 2.13 11.70 -12.74
CA LYS A 350 1.22 10.56 -13.01
C LYS A 350 1.93 9.22 -12.76
N THR A 351 3.19 9.09 -13.17
CA THR A 351 3.99 7.89 -12.95
C THR A 351 4.29 7.63 -11.48
N VAL A 352 4.58 8.67 -10.67
CA VAL A 352 4.70 8.55 -9.21
C VAL A 352 3.41 7.99 -8.61
N LYS A 353 2.26 8.54 -9.02
CA LYS A 353 0.95 8.05 -8.56
C LYS A 353 0.74 6.58 -8.92
N GLN A 354 1.08 6.16 -10.14
CA GLN A 354 0.98 4.75 -10.56
C GLN A 354 1.88 3.84 -9.72
N GLY A 355 3.10 4.27 -9.41
CA GLY A 355 4.01 3.58 -8.51
C GLY A 355 3.43 3.39 -7.11
N TYR A 356 2.77 4.41 -6.56
CA TYR A 356 2.10 4.30 -5.26
C TYR A 356 0.99 3.24 -5.24
N LEU A 357 0.21 3.19 -6.32
CA LEU A 357 -0.91 2.25 -6.47
C LEU A 357 -0.44 0.82 -6.80
N ALA A 358 0.87 0.58 -7.00
CA ALA A 358 1.39 -0.71 -7.45
C ALA A 358 1.06 -1.87 -6.48
N PHE A 359 0.97 -1.59 -5.19
CA PHE A 359 0.66 -2.58 -4.15
C PHE A 359 -0.77 -2.53 -3.64
N ASP A 360 -1.64 -1.73 -4.28
CA ASP A 360 -3.07 -1.75 -4.01
C ASP A 360 -3.65 -3.15 -4.25
N LYS A 361 -4.68 -3.50 -3.47
CA LYS A 361 -5.36 -4.79 -3.50
C LYS A 361 -5.94 -5.12 -4.88
N SER A 362 -6.41 -4.13 -5.64
CA SER A 362 -6.96 -4.34 -6.98
C SER A 362 -5.90 -4.38 -8.09
N CYS A 363 -4.65 -4.06 -7.78
CA CYS A 363 -3.57 -4.04 -8.76
C CYS A 363 -2.91 -5.42 -8.84
N ASP A 364 -2.84 -6.02 -10.02
CA ASP A 364 -2.15 -7.30 -10.22
C ASP A 364 -0.68 -7.12 -10.63
N PHE A 365 0.08 -8.21 -10.60
CA PHE A 365 1.48 -8.20 -11.05
C PHE A 365 1.66 -7.81 -12.53
N ASN A 366 0.77 -8.26 -13.42
CA ASN A 366 0.92 -8.02 -14.86
C ASN A 366 0.76 -6.53 -15.18
N THR A 367 -0.15 -5.85 -14.49
CA THR A 367 -0.36 -4.41 -14.55
C THR A 367 0.91 -3.65 -14.15
N VAL A 368 1.53 -4.04 -13.03
CA VAL A 368 2.79 -3.45 -12.55
C VAL A 368 3.93 -3.69 -13.56
N LYS A 369 4.04 -4.92 -14.08
CA LYS A 369 5.06 -5.29 -15.07
C LYS A 369 4.91 -4.47 -16.36
N ASN A 370 3.69 -4.31 -16.85
CA ASN A 370 3.42 -3.52 -18.04
C ASN A 370 3.74 -2.04 -17.79
N ALA A 371 3.32 -1.48 -16.65
CA ALA A 371 3.59 -0.10 -16.29
C ALA A 371 5.10 0.21 -16.22
N ILE A 372 5.91 -0.67 -15.59
CA ILE A 372 7.36 -0.46 -15.51
C ILE A 372 8.04 -0.62 -16.88
N ASN A 373 7.56 -1.53 -17.73
CA ASN A 373 8.08 -1.67 -19.09
C ASN A 373 7.80 -0.41 -19.93
N ILE A 374 6.59 0.14 -19.82
CA ILE A 374 6.23 1.42 -20.46
C ILE A 374 7.13 2.55 -19.95
N CYS A 375 7.43 2.60 -18.65
CA CYS A 375 8.37 3.59 -18.09
C CYS A 375 9.75 3.46 -18.74
N ARG A 376 10.30 2.24 -18.82
CA ARG A 376 11.59 1.97 -19.45
C ARG A 376 11.62 2.31 -20.93
N GLU A 377 10.54 2.05 -21.66
CA GLU A 377 10.42 2.43 -23.07
C GLU A 377 10.39 3.95 -23.24
N ASN A 378 9.65 4.66 -22.38
CA ASN A 378 9.63 6.12 -22.38
C ASN A 378 10.99 6.73 -22.01
N ASP A 379 11.71 6.12 -21.07
CA ASP A 379 13.07 6.54 -20.70
C ASP A 379 14.08 6.31 -21.82
N LYS A 380 13.93 5.25 -22.62
CA LYS A 380 14.75 5.05 -23.82
C LYS A 380 14.46 6.09 -24.89
N LYS A 381 13.19 6.47 -25.08
CA LYS A 381 12.79 7.53 -26.02
C LYS A 381 13.33 8.91 -25.58
N ARG A 382 13.41 9.16 -24.26
CA ARG A 382 14.02 10.37 -23.68
C ARG A 382 15.45 10.61 -24.15
N GLY A 383 16.25 9.54 -24.32
CA GLY A 383 17.65 9.65 -24.77
C GLY A 383 17.84 10.35 -26.13
N ASN A 384 16.77 10.52 -26.91
CA ASN A 384 16.78 11.21 -28.19
C ASN A 384 16.25 12.65 -28.14
N ASP A 385 15.71 13.10 -27.01
CA ASP A 385 15.12 14.45 -26.85
C ASP A 385 16.15 15.40 -26.20
N LEU A 386 16.80 16.20 -27.04
CA LEU A 386 17.84 17.19 -26.67
C LEU A 386 17.41 18.28 -25.66
N PHE A 387 16.11 18.35 -25.33
CA PHE A 387 15.52 19.42 -24.51
C PHE A 387 15.36 19.06 -23.03
N ILE A 388 15.63 17.81 -22.65
CA ILE A 388 15.39 17.30 -21.29
C ILE A 388 16.72 17.32 -20.54
N VAL A 389 16.87 18.28 -19.62
CA VAL A 389 18.06 18.48 -18.76
C VAL A 389 18.48 17.15 -18.10
N GLU A 390 19.79 16.88 -18.04
CA GLU A 390 20.37 15.67 -17.43
C GLU A 390 19.91 15.41 -15.98
N GLU A 391 19.53 16.46 -15.25
CA GLU A 391 19.08 16.39 -13.84
C GLU A 391 17.63 15.92 -13.65
N LEU A 392 16.85 15.74 -14.73
CA LEU A 392 15.45 15.34 -14.60
C LEU A 392 15.29 13.85 -14.24
N PRO A 393 14.39 13.47 -13.29
CA PRO A 393 14.16 12.08 -12.94
C PRO A 393 13.62 11.27 -14.12
N THR A 394 14.05 10.02 -14.26
CA THR A 394 13.46 9.07 -15.22
C THR A 394 12.05 8.64 -14.81
N PHE A 395 11.25 8.15 -15.76
CA PHE A 395 9.94 7.56 -15.48
C PHE A 395 10.07 6.32 -14.59
N GLU A 396 11.09 5.47 -14.78
CA GLU A 396 11.36 4.35 -13.89
C GLU A 396 11.66 4.81 -12.46
N GLU A 397 12.49 5.85 -12.27
CA GLU A 397 12.76 6.43 -10.95
C GLU A 397 11.51 7.02 -10.30
N ALA A 398 10.69 7.74 -11.06
CA ALA A 398 9.41 8.28 -10.59
C ALA A 398 8.47 7.14 -10.14
N TYR A 399 8.41 6.04 -10.88
CA TYR A 399 7.60 4.88 -10.50
C TYR A 399 8.11 4.22 -9.22
N LYS A 400 9.43 3.96 -9.15
CA LYS A 400 10.10 3.42 -7.95
C LYS A 400 9.91 4.33 -6.73
N LEU A 401 9.91 5.65 -6.92
CA LEU A 401 9.66 6.62 -5.85
C LEU A 401 8.25 6.46 -5.26
N GLY A 402 7.22 6.40 -6.11
CA GLY A 402 5.85 6.15 -5.65
C GLY A 402 5.70 4.83 -4.89
N ALA A 403 6.32 3.77 -5.40
CA ALA A 403 6.29 2.45 -4.76
C ALA A 403 7.00 2.45 -3.39
N ARG A 404 8.15 3.11 -3.24
CA ARG A 404 8.85 3.25 -1.95
C ARG A 404 8.01 4.00 -0.94
N GLU A 405 7.31 5.04 -1.38
CA GLU A 405 6.49 5.83 -0.48
C GLU A 405 5.24 5.06 -0.01
N TRP A 406 4.67 4.20 -0.86
CA TRP A 406 3.68 3.21 -0.41
C TRP A 406 4.23 2.33 0.69
N LEU A 407 5.40 1.71 0.46
CA LEU A 407 6.01 0.79 1.42
C LEU A 407 6.30 1.47 2.76
N ARG A 408 6.79 2.71 2.75
CA ARG A 408 7.05 3.49 3.95
C ARG A 408 5.76 3.76 4.73
N SER A 409 4.75 4.34 4.06
CA SER A 409 3.46 4.68 4.67
C SER A 409 2.74 3.44 5.21
N SER A 410 2.74 2.33 4.47
CA SER A 410 2.06 1.09 4.87
C SER A 410 2.76 0.41 6.04
N ASN A 411 4.10 0.40 6.05
CA ASN A 411 4.88 -0.09 7.18
C ASN A 411 4.60 0.69 8.48
N GLU A 412 4.37 1.99 8.41
CA GLU A 412 4.03 2.80 9.59
C GLU A 412 2.64 2.52 10.15
N LYS A 413 1.70 2.08 9.30
CA LYS A 413 0.32 1.73 9.69
C LYS A 413 0.17 0.33 10.29
N CYS A 414 1.16 -0.54 10.11
CA CYS A 414 1.18 -1.87 10.72
C CYS A 414 1.73 -1.80 12.15
N ASP A 415 0.94 -2.24 13.13
CA ASP A 415 1.39 -2.41 14.51
C ASP A 415 2.59 -3.37 14.58
N ASP A 416 2.47 -4.52 13.91
CA ASP A 416 3.59 -5.42 13.67
C ASP A 416 4.28 -5.09 12.35
N ARG A 417 5.34 -4.29 12.46
CA ARG A 417 6.15 -3.93 11.30
C ARG A 417 6.91 -5.11 10.70
N LEU A 418 7.24 -6.18 11.45
CA LEU A 418 8.04 -7.30 10.91
C LEU A 418 7.18 -8.05 9.93
N ILE A 419 5.97 -8.35 10.40
CA ILE A 419 4.99 -9.15 9.70
C ILE A 419 4.60 -8.46 8.41
N PHE A 420 4.50 -7.12 8.39
CA PHE A 420 4.32 -6.39 7.14
C PHE A 420 5.36 -6.79 6.09
N TRP A 421 6.65 -6.74 6.45
CA TRP A 421 7.74 -7.10 5.55
C TRP A 421 7.82 -8.59 5.25
N GLU A 422 7.57 -9.46 6.24
CA GLU A 422 7.52 -10.92 6.04
C GLU A 422 6.42 -11.32 5.07
N LYS A 423 5.22 -10.74 5.19
CA LYS A 423 4.11 -10.98 4.24
C LYS A 423 4.44 -10.38 2.88
N LEU A 424 5.07 -9.21 2.83
CA LEU A 424 5.46 -8.57 1.58
C LEU A 424 6.45 -9.42 0.75
N VAL A 425 7.46 -10.02 1.39
CA VAL A 425 8.41 -10.92 0.71
C VAL A 425 7.91 -12.35 0.58
N GLY A 426 7.00 -12.80 1.46
CA GLY A 426 6.47 -14.16 1.48
C GLY A 426 5.29 -14.41 0.54
N ILE A 427 4.51 -13.38 0.19
CA ILE A 427 3.39 -13.51 -0.74
C ILE A 427 3.90 -13.40 -2.19
N SER A 428 3.67 -14.45 -2.99
CA SER A 428 4.18 -14.54 -4.37
C SER A 428 3.84 -13.31 -5.24
N ASN A 429 2.61 -12.79 -5.14
CA ASN A 429 2.21 -11.61 -5.92
C ASN A 429 3.03 -10.35 -5.53
N SER A 430 3.18 -10.09 -4.23
CA SER A 430 3.95 -8.96 -3.70
C SER A 430 5.43 -9.07 -4.03
N GLN A 431 6.01 -10.27 -3.90
CA GLN A 431 7.40 -10.56 -4.25
C GLN A 431 7.67 -10.33 -5.75
N LYS A 432 6.77 -10.80 -6.63
CA LYS A 432 6.88 -10.56 -8.08
C LYS A 432 6.80 -9.07 -8.42
N LYS A 433 5.94 -8.30 -7.75
CA LYS A 433 5.86 -6.84 -7.90
C LYS A 433 7.16 -6.16 -7.46
N LEU A 434 7.67 -6.49 -6.27
CA LEU A 434 8.95 -5.96 -5.76
C LEU A 434 10.10 -6.23 -6.75
N LYS A 435 10.23 -7.47 -7.23
CA LYS A 435 11.22 -7.85 -8.23
C LYS A 435 11.09 -7.04 -9.53
N SER A 436 9.87 -6.83 -10.00
CA SER A 436 9.61 -6.09 -11.23
C SER A 436 10.00 -4.61 -11.12
N ILE A 437 9.72 -4.00 -9.96
CA ILE A 437 9.92 -2.57 -9.71
C ILE A 437 11.38 -2.26 -9.37
N PHE A 438 11.98 -3.03 -8.46
CA PHE A 438 13.30 -2.72 -7.88
C PHE A 438 14.42 -3.64 -8.36
N GLY A 439 14.09 -4.78 -8.98
CA GLY A 439 15.07 -5.76 -9.43
C GLY A 439 15.35 -6.87 -8.43
N GLU A 440 15.98 -7.92 -8.93
CA GLU A 440 16.30 -9.15 -8.17
C GLU A 440 17.26 -8.89 -7.01
N LYS A 441 18.27 -8.05 -7.23
CA LYS A 441 19.32 -7.76 -6.24
C LYS A 441 18.74 -7.09 -4.99
N GLN A 442 17.85 -6.13 -5.18
CA GLN A 442 17.18 -5.37 -4.12
C GLN A 442 16.19 -6.26 -3.37
N LEU A 443 15.45 -7.12 -4.08
CA LEU A 443 14.58 -8.11 -3.46
C LEU A 443 15.37 -9.03 -2.52
N LYS A 444 16.49 -9.60 -2.98
CA LYS A 444 17.35 -10.47 -2.16
C LYS A 444 17.88 -9.76 -0.91
N LYS A 445 18.32 -8.50 -1.06
CA LYS A 445 18.76 -7.68 0.09
C LYS A 445 17.67 -7.55 1.16
N ILE A 446 16.41 -7.32 0.76
CA ILE A 446 15.29 -7.25 1.73
C ILE A 446 15.03 -8.61 2.34
N GLU A 447 14.96 -9.67 1.54
CA GLU A 447 14.70 -11.03 2.04
C GLU A 447 15.72 -11.44 3.11
N GLU A 448 17.01 -11.16 2.86
CA GLU A 448 18.09 -11.39 3.83
C GLU A 448 17.94 -10.52 5.08
N ALA A 449 17.62 -9.23 4.92
CA ALA A 449 17.44 -8.31 6.04
C ALA A 449 16.25 -8.71 6.93
N VAL A 450 15.12 -9.09 6.32
CA VAL A 450 13.92 -9.58 7.02
C VAL A 450 14.21 -10.88 7.74
N LYS A 451 14.91 -11.83 7.09
CA LYS A 451 15.30 -13.11 7.72
C LYS A 451 16.22 -12.88 8.94
N LYS A 452 17.23 -12.02 8.80
CA LYS A 452 18.16 -11.70 9.88
C LYS A 452 17.45 -11.06 11.08
N ASP A 453 16.54 -10.10 10.82
CA ASP A 453 15.76 -9.44 11.87
C ASP A 453 14.81 -10.43 12.57
N ARG A 454 14.18 -11.34 11.81
CA ARG A 454 13.34 -12.40 12.36
C ARG A 454 14.11 -13.33 13.31
N GLU A 455 15.30 -13.77 12.90
CA GLU A 455 16.16 -14.60 13.75
C GLU A 455 16.63 -13.86 15.00
N GLN A 456 16.93 -12.57 14.88
CA GLN A 456 17.29 -11.73 16.01
C GLN A 456 16.12 -11.57 16.99
N VAL A 457 14.93 -11.22 16.52
CA VAL A 457 13.72 -11.11 17.35
C VAL A 457 13.43 -12.43 18.07
N LYS A 458 13.60 -13.58 17.39
CA LYS A 458 13.42 -14.90 18.00
C LYS A 458 14.41 -15.13 19.15
N ARG A 459 15.68 -14.78 18.98
CA ARG A 459 16.71 -14.91 20.03
C ARG A 459 16.40 -14.00 21.21
N GLU A 460 16.12 -12.72 20.95
CA GLU A 460 15.81 -11.72 21.99
C GLU A 460 14.53 -12.11 22.77
N MET A 461 13.53 -12.68 22.11
CA MET A 461 12.32 -13.17 22.76
C MET A 461 12.62 -14.38 23.65
N GLN A 462 13.46 -15.32 23.21
CA GLN A 462 13.86 -16.48 24.02
C GLN A 462 14.67 -16.06 25.25
N GLU A 463 15.57 -15.11 25.08
CA GLU A 463 16.35 -14.52 26.17
C GLU A 463 15.44 -13.80 27.18
N ALA A 464 14.50 -12.98 26.71
CA ALA A 464 13.54 -12.32 27.58
C ALA A 464 12.65 -13.31 28.36
N ILE A 465 12.21 -14.42 27.74
CA ILE A 465 11.47 -15.49 28.43
C ILE A 465 12.33 -16.14 29.50
N PHE A 466 13.58 -16.46 29.18
CA PHE A 466 14.50 -17.10 30.12
C PHE A 466 14.84 -16.21 31.30
N GLU A 467 15.04 -14.91 31.05
CA GLU A 467 15.38 -13.90 32.06
C GLU A 467 14.15 -13.30 32.76
N ASN A 468 12.93 -13.73 32.38
CA ASN A 468 11.66 -13.17 32.86
C ASN A 468 11.58 -11.63 32.73
N LYS A 469 12.07 -11.11 31.60
CA LYS A 469 12.08 -9.68 31.27
C LYS A 469 10.96 -9.34 30.29
N HIS A 470 10.48 -8.09 30.36
CA HIS A 470 9.53 -7.57 29.39
C HIS A 470 10.19 -7.42 28.01
N PHE A 471 9.63 -8.08 26.99
CA PHE A 471 10.09 -7.97 25.61
C PHE A 471 9.25 -6.93 24.85
N CYS A 472 9.90 -5.89 24.32
CA CYS A 472 9.23 -4.92 23.45
C CYS A 472 9.43 -5.32 21.99
N TYR A 473 8.36 -5.76 21.35
CA TYR A 473 8.36 -6.17 19.94
C TYR A 473 8.41 -4.98 18.96
N TYR A 474 8.02 -3.78 19.41
CA TYR A 474 7.88 -2.60 18.56
C TYR A 474 9.24 -1.96 18.25
N ARG A 475 9.80 -2.26 17.07
CA ARG A 475 10.97 -1.56 16.51
C ARG A 475 10.64 -0.88 15.18
N SER A 476 11.26 0.27 14.95
CA SER A 476 11.23 0.90 13.63
C SER A 476 11.99 0.03 12.64
N ARG A 477 11.29 -0.47 11.61
CA ARG A 477 11.86 -1.23 10.48
C ARG A 477 12.06 -0.39 9.23
N ALA A 478 12.16 0.93 9.39
CA ALA A 478 12.36 1.86 8.28
C ALA A 478 13.65 1.57 7.48
N GLN A 479 14.65 0.94 8.10
CA GLN A 479 15.90 0.51 7.47
C GLN A 479 15.70 -0.39 6.24
N PHE A 480 14.61 -1.16 6.15
CA PHE A 480 14.33 -2.01 5.00
C PHE A 480 13.97 -1.22 3.74
N ILE A 481 13.48 0.02 3.87
CA ILE A 481 13.29 0.93 2.73
C ILE A 481 14.66 1.31 2.12
N GLY A 482 15.71 1.41 2.93
CA GLY A 482 17.08 1.65 2.45
C GLY A 482 17.61 0.53 1.57
N CYS A 483 17.15 -0.71 1.77
CA CYS A 483 17.53 -1.85 0.92
C CYS A 483 17.00 -1.74 -0.52
N LEU A 484 16.03 -0.85 -0.77
CA LEU A 484 15.39 -0.59 -2.06
C LEU A 484 16.00 0.59 -2.83
N GLN A 485 17.04 1.22 -2.28
CA GLN A 485 17.78 2.26 -2.98
C GLN A 485 18.81 1.63 -3.91
N ASP A 486 18.91 2.16 -5.12
CA ASP A 486 20.03 1.89 -6.00
C ASP A 486 21.24 2.62 -5.38
N ASN A 487 22.29 1.86 -5.06
CA ASN A 487 23.52 2.38 -4.45
C ASN A 487 24.27 3.28 -5.42
#